data_AF-A0A953B6G4-F1
#
_entry.id   AF-A0A953B6G4-F1
#
_cell.length_a   1.000
_cell.length_b   1.000
_cell.length_c   1.000
_cell.angle_alpha   90.00
_cell.angle_beta   90.00
_cell.angle_gamma   90.00
#
_symmetry.space_group_name_H-M   'P 1'
#
loop_
_entity.id
_entity.type
_entity.pdbx_description
1 polymer ?
#
loop_
_entity_poly.entity_id
_entity_poly.type
_entity_poly.pdbx_seq_one_letter_code
_entity_poly.pdbx_strand_id
1 'polypeptide(L)'
;MPREELVLAVSLALLASAGLLLPPIFSPDRDLVVVPVAIALGLSAVLRVPDRRCEPLLVAFLAATLVLILLGRWHAGQSAGEIIGGRIPFNDQAGYVLDALRLGEGHRLSPFSSRRPLHVLFLAAVLKVAQGNFAVASVLMCVLAALALAALALAVRRTHGTTAAVVLTLLCVLFYRRFVGTGLSENAGFILGCLAAALLWRGAGT
;
A
#
# COMPACT_ATOMS: atom_id res chain seq x y z
N MET A 1 17.21 0.11 -26.28
CA MET A 1 16.17 1.14 -26.11
C MET A 1 16.86 2.49 -26.13
N PRO A 2 16.59 3.36 -27.11
CA PRO A 2 17.17 4.70 -27.15
C PRO A 2 16.72 5.50 -25.91
N ARG A 3 17.62 6.32 -25.35
CA ARG A 3 17.39 7.08 -24.11
C ARG A 3 16.13 7.95 -24.16
N GLU A 4 15.75 8.41 -25.35
CA GLU A 4 14.60 9.29 -25.59
C GLU A 4 13.27 8.56 -25.39
N GLU A 5 13.15 7.31 -25.84
CA GLU A 5 11.94 6.49 -25.63
C GLU A 5 11.73 6.15 -24.15
N LEU A 6 12.82 5.95 -23.41
CA LEU A 6 12.77 5.70 -21.97
C LEU A 6 12.30 6.95 -21.20
N VAL A 7 12.82 8.12 -21.58
CA VAL A 7 12.40 9.40 -20.97
C VAL A 7 10.95 9.69 -21.30
N LEU A 8 10.51 9.45 -22.54
CA LEU A 8 9.11 9.63 -22.94
C LEU A 8 8.17 8.67 -22.19
N ALA A 9 8.54 7.39 -22.08
CA ALA A 9 7.74 6.38 -21.36
C ALA A 9 7.65 6.67 -19.86
N VAL A 10 8.75 7.11 -19.24
CA VAL A 10 8.78 7.52 -17.82
C VAL A 10 7.97 8.81 -17.62
N SER A 11 8.05 9.76 -18.54
CA SER A 11 7.29 11.02 -18.46
C SER A 11 5.80 10.79 -18.67
N LEU A 12 5.40 9.90 -19.59
CA LEU A 12 4.02 9.48 -19.79
C LEU A 12 3.48 8.67 -18.61
N ALA A 13 4.31 7.80 -18.01
CA ALA A 13 3.94 7.08 -16.78
C ALA A 13 3.79 8.04 -15.60
N LEU A 14 4.64 9.06 -15.49
CA LEU A 14 4.55 10.11 -14.47
C LEU A 14 3.34 11.02 -14.70
N LEU A 15 3.00 11.36 -15.95
CA LEU A 15 1.84 12.19 -16.30
C LEU A 15 0.51 11.44 -16.13
N ALA A 16 0.47 10.16 -16.49
CA ALA A 16 -0.68 9.30 -16.25
C ALA A 16 -0.88 9.05 -14.75
N SER A 17 0.21 8.90 -14.00
CA SER A 17 0.14 8.69 -12.55
C SER A 17 -0.08 9.98 -11.74
N ALA A 18 0.26 11.14 -12.28
CA ALA A 18 -0.11 12.46 -11.76
C ALA A 18 -1.56 12.87 -12.11
N GLY A 19 -2.32 12.02 -12.81
CA GLY A 19 -3.72 12.29 -13.17
C GLY A 19 -3.91 13.39 -14.20
N LEU A 20 -2.85 13.83 -14.90
CA LEU A 20 -2.93 14.89 -15.90
C LEU A 20 -3.46 14.41 -17.26
N LEU A 21 -3.41 13.11 -17.54
CA LEU A 21 -3.86 12.51 -18.81
C LEU A 21 -5.19 11.77 -18.72
N LEU A 22 -5.77 11.65 -17.52
CA LEU A 22 -7.01 10.91 -17.34
C LEU A 22 -8.07 11.89 -16.78
N PRO A 23 -9.26 11.96 -17.40
CA PRO A 23 -10.34 12.80 -16.88
C PRO A 23 -10.61 12.44 -15.41
N PRO A 24 -11.30 13.31 -14.64
CA PRO A 24 -11.66 13.10 -13.22
C PRO A 24 -12.51 11.83 -12.94
N ILE A 25 -12.71 10.99 -13.96
CA ILE A 25 -13.36 9.68 -13.96
C ILE A 25 -12.38 8.55 -13.56
N PHE A 26 -11.06 8.75 -13.69
CA PHE A 26 -10.08 7.77 -13.20
C PHE A 26 -9.88 7.89 -11.69
N SER A 27 -10.65 7.08 -10.98
CA SER A 27 -10.48 6.86 -9.56
C SER A 27 -9.71 5.54 -9.41
N PRO A 28 -8.41 5.53 -9.05
CA PRO A 28 -7.61 4.30 -8.94
C PRO A 28 -8.23 3.25 -7.97
N ASP A 29 -9.05 3.72 -7.05
CA ASP A 29 -9.88 2.94 -6.13
C ASP A 29 -11.11 2.28 -6.79
N ARG A 30 -11.62 2.81 -7.91
CA ARG A 30 -12.85 2.33 -8.58
C ARG A 30 -12.65 1.71 -9.96
N ASP A 31 -11.52 1.95 -10.62
CA ASP A 31 -11.22 1.31 -11.90
C ASP A 31 -11.03 -0.20 -11.72
N LEU A 32 -11.84 -0.99 -12.44
CA LEU A 32 -11.83 -2.45 -12.37
C LEU A 32 -11.06 -3.11 -13.51
N VAL A 33 -10.58 -2.35 -14.50
CA VAL A 33 -10.02 -2.93 -15.73
C VAL A 33 -8.66 -2.36 -16.09
N VAL A 34 -8.52 -1.04 -16.27
CA VAL A 34 -7.27 -0.48 -16.81
C VAL A 34 -6.16 -0.52 -15.76
N VAL A 35 -6.43 -0.02 -14.55
CA VAL A 35 -5.48 -0.06 -13.42
C VAL A 35 -5.04 -1.50 -13.09
N PRO A 36 -5.95 -2.49 -12.91
CA PRO A 36 -5.53 -3.86 -12.64
C PRO A 36 -4.67 -4.49 -13.75
N VAL A 37 -5.01 -4.25 -15.02
CA VAL A 37 -4.22 -4.75 -16.16
C VAL A 37 -2.83 -4.12 -16.19
N ALA A 38 -2.72 -2.81 -16.00
CA ALA A 38 -1.43 -2.12 -15.95
C ALA A 38 -0.54 -2.65 -14.79
N ILE A 39 -1.14 -2.86 -13.61
CA ILE A 39 -0.44 -3.45 -12.46
C ILE A 39 0.02 -4.87 -12.79
N ALA A 40 -0.84 -5.70 -13.40
CA ALA A 40 -0.50 -7.07 -13.76
C ALA A 40 0.65 -7.16 -14.77
N LEU A 41 0.67 -6.28 -15.78
CA LEU A 41 1.76 -6.20 -16.75
C LEU A 41 3.06 -5.75 -16.08
N GLY A 42 3.01 -4.72 -15.23
CA GLY A 42 4.17 -4.24 -14.47
C GLY A 42 4.74 -5.31 -13.53
N LEU A 43 3.88 -5.99 -12.77
CA LEU A 43 4.26 -7.12 -11.92
C LEU A 43 4.90 -8.25 -12.74
N SER A 44 4.31 -8.58 -13.89
CA SER A 44 4.84 -9.62 -14.78
C SER A 44 6.23 -9.28 -15.31
N ALA A 45 6.47 -8.01 -15.66
CA ALA A 45 7.78 -7.55 -16.09
C ALA A 45 8.81 -7.62 -14.94
N VAL A 46 8.46 -7.09 -13.76
CA VAL A 46 9.38 -7.04 -12.61
C VAL A 46 9.72 -8.44 -12.09
N LEU A 47 8.73 -9.32 -11.95
CA LEU A 47 8.93 -10.66 -11.38
C LEU A 47 9.69 -11.63 -12.30
N ARG A 48 9.88 -11.29 -13.58
CA ARG A 48 10.74 -12.00 -14.54
C ARG A 48 12.20 -11.57 -14.49
N VAL A 49 12.52 -10.49 -13.77
CA VAL A 49 13.91 -10.01 -13.60
C VAL A 49 14.69 -11.02 -12.73
N PRO A 50 16.00 -11.22 -12.99
CA PRO A 50 16.85 -12.07 -12.15
C PRO A 50 16.81 -11.69 -10.66
N ASP A 51 16.91 -12.70 -9.79
CA ASP A 51 16.67 -12.59 -8.35
C ASP A 51 17.42 -11.45 -7.66
N ARG A 52 18.67 -11.19 -8.04
CA ARG A 52 19.50 -10.13 -7.43
C ARG A 52 18.89 -8.73 -7.54
N ARG A 53 18.10 -8.46 -8.58
CA ARG A 53 17.47 -7.16 -8.84
C ARG A 53 15.96 -7.19 -8.64
N CYS A 54 15.35 -8.37 -8.65
CA CYS A 54 13.90 -8.51 -8.54
C CYS A 54 13.35 -7.93 -7.24
N GLU A 55 13.98 -8.21 -6.10
CA GLU A 55 13.46 -7.76 -4.80
C GLU A 55 13.37 -6.24 -4.67
N PRO A 56 14.46 -5.46 -4.86
CA PRO A 56 14.37 -4.00 -4.76
C PRO A 56 13.45 -3.39 -5.83
N LEU A 57 13.41 -3.95 -7.05
CA LEU A 57 12.51 -3.48 -8.11
C LEU A 57 11.04 -3.74 -7.78
N LEU A 58 10.74 -4.90 -7.18
CA LEU A 58 9.37 -5.26 -6.77
C LEU A 58 8.89 -4.37 -5.64
N VAL A 59 9.73 -4.13 -4.63
CA VAL A 59 9.42 -3.19 -3.54
C VAL A 59 9.18 -1.80 -4.10
N ALA A 60 10.06 -1.30 -4.97
CA ALA A 60 9.91 0.03 -5.58
C ALA A 60 8.62 0.14 -6.41
N PHE A 61 8.32 -0.87 -7.24
CA PHE A 61 7.11 -0.92 -8.05
C PHE A 61 5.84 -0.95 -7.20
N LEU A 62 5.80 -1.79 -6.17
CA LEU A 62 4.65 -1.89 -5.27
C LEU A 62 4.47 -0.61 -4.44
N ALA A 63 5.56 -0.04 -3.91
CA ALA A 63 5.52 1.21 -3.17
C ALA A 63 5.02 2.35 -4.06
N ALA A 64 5.55 2.48 -5.27
CA ALA A 64 5.08 3.46 -6.25
C ALA A 64 3.59 3.28 -6.55
N THR A 65 3.15 2.04 -6.81
CA THR A 65 1.74 1.73 -7.09
C THR A 65 0.82 2.17 -5.94
N LEU A 66 1.15 1.79 -4.70
CA LEU A 66 0.34 2.13 -3.52
C LEU A 66 0.36 3.62 -3.20
N VAL A 67 1.52 4.28 -3.35
CA VAL A 67 1.64 5.73 -3.16
C VAL A 67 0.87 6.49 -4.24
N LEU A 68 0.87 6.04 -5.49
CA LEU A 68 0.06 6.66 -6.55
C LEU A 68 -1.44 6.52 -6.28
N ILE A 69 -1.89 5.38 -5.76
CA ILE A 69 -3.28 5.20 -5.31
C ILE A 69 -3.59 6.21 -4.17
N LEU A 70 -2.68 6.37 -3.21
CA LEU A 70 -2.81 7.34 -2.11
C LEU A 70 -2.90 8.78 -2.62
N LEU A 71 -1.99 9.17 -3.51
CA LEU A 71 -1.95 10.51 -4.10
C LEU A 71 -3.21 10.78 -4.93
N GLY A 72 -3.67 9.82 -5.73
CA GLY A 72 -4.93 9.92 -6.47
C GLY A 72 -6.12 10.18 -5.53
N ARG A 73 -6.15 9.49 -4.38
CA ARG A 73 -7.19 9.72 -3.35
C ARG A 73 -7.13 11.12 -2.74
N TRP A 74 -5.93 11.63 -2.47
CA TRP A 74 -5.74 12.98 -1.94
C TRP A 74 -6.11 14.05 -2.95
N HIS A 75 -5.71 13.88 -4.21
CA HIS A 75 -6.01 14.82 -5.29
C HIS A 75 -7.49 14.87 -5.62
N ALA A 76 -8.17 13.72 -5.61
CA ALA A 76 -9.60 13.66 -5.85
C ALA A 76 -10.43 14.24 -4.69
N GLY A 77 -9.81 14.55 -3.54
CA GLY A 77 -10.49 15.14 -2.38
C GLY A 77 -11.65 14.28 -1.85
N GLN A 78 -11.59 12.96 -2.05
CA GLN A 78 -12.74 12.10 -1.83
C GLN A 78 -13.07 11.95 -0.34
N SER A 79 -14.32 12.21 -0.02
CA SER A 79 -14.89 11.88 1.28
C SER A 79 -15.54 10.50 1.22
N ALA A 80 -15.30 9.70 2.27
CA ALA A 80 -15.90 8.39 2.49
C ALA A 80 -16.30 8.29 3.96
N GLY A 81 -16.92 7.18 4.37
CA GLY A 81 -17.35 6.98 5.78
C GLY A 81 -16.25 7.19 6.81
N GLU A 82 -14.99 7.00 6.42
CA GLU A 82 -13.84 7.07 7.31
C GLU A 82 -12.97 8.32 7.08
N ILE A 83 -13.05 8.98 5.92
CA ILE A 83 -12.12 10.07 5.55
C ILE A 83 -12.92 11.27 5.04
N ILE A 84 -12.53 12.48 5.45
CA ILE A 84 -13.00 13.73 4.87
C ILE A 84 -11.91 14.33 3.97
N GLY A 85 -12.26 14.70 2.74
CA GLY A 85 -11.37 15.41 1.82
C GLY A 85 -10.09 14.64 1.46
N GLY A 86 -10.16 13.30 1.43
CA GLY A 86 -9.04 12.42 1.13
C GLY A 86 -7.97 12.29 2.25
N ARG A 87 -7.96 13.16 3.26
CA ARG A 87 -6.82 13.27 4.21
C ARG A 87 -7.20 13.31 5.70
N ILE A 88 -8.37 13.82 6.03
CA ILE A 88 -8.74 14.07 7.43
C ILE A 88 -9.39 12.82 8.01
N PRO A 89 -8.86 12.25 9.11
CA PRO A 89 -9.49 11.12 9.77
C PRO A 89 -10.89 11.45 10.30
N PHE A 90 -11.84 10.54 10.06
CA PHE A 90 -13.21 10.64 10.51
C PHE A 90 -13.70 9.26 10.99
N ASN A 91 -14.81 9.22 11.74
CA ASN A 91 -15.39 7.99 12.27
C ASN A 91 -14.38 7.11 13.05
N ASP A 92 -14.34 5.79 12.80
CA ASP A 92 -13.55 4.83 13.58
C ASP A 92 -12.05 5.13 13.52
N GLN A 93 -11.54 5.51 12.34
CA GLN A 93 -10.13 5.83 12.21
C GLN A 93 -9.71 7.11 12.94
N ALA A 94 -10.62 8.07 13.16
CA ALA A 94 -10.30 9.23 13.99
C ALA A 94 -10.00 8.81 15.44
N GLY A 95 -10.78 7.86 15.98
CA GLY A 95 -10.55 7.26 17.28
C GLY A 95 -9.19 6.56 17.36
N TYR A 96 -8.84 5.74 16.36
CA TYR A 96 -7.55 5.05 16.33
C TYR A 96 -6.36 6.00 16.21
N VAL A 97 -6.44 7.03 15.34
CA VAL A 97 -5.37 8.02 15.18
C VAL A 97 -5.17 8.82 16.45
N LEU A 98 -6.25 9.29 17.09
CA LEU A 98 -6.17 10.05 18.33
C LEU A 98 -5.55 9.22 19.46
N ASP A 99 -6.00 7.98 19.66
CA ASP A 99 -5.43 7.12 20.69
C ASP A 99 -3.99 6.70 20.40
N ALA A 100 -3.60 6.58 19.13
CA ALA A 100 -2.21 6.33 18.76
C ALA A 100 -1.29 7.52 19.10
N LEU A 101 -1.74 8.76 18.87
CA LEU A 101 -1.02 9.98 19.28
C LEU A 101 -0.91 10.07 20.80
N ARG A 102 -2.03 9.86 21.51
CA ARG A 102 -2.08 9.84 22.98
C ARG A 102 -1.13 8.79 23.57
N LEU A 103 -1.11 7.60 22.99
CA LEU A 103 -0.19 6.54 23.42
C LEU A 103 1.28 6.96 23.22
N GLY A 104 1.59 7.66 22.13
CA GLY A 104 2.92 8.23 21.88
C GLY A 104 3.34 9.27 22.92
N GLU A 105 2.39 9.97 23.51
CA GLU A 105 2.57 10.94 24.60
C GLU A 105 2.58 10.30 26.01
N GLY A 106 2.45 8.97 26.10
CA GLY A 106 2.45 8.23 27.37
C GLY A 106 1.08 8.10 28.03
N HIS A 107 -0.01 8.49 27.36
CA HIS A 107 -1.36 8.28 27.85
C HIS A 107 -1.86 6.85 27.60
N ARG A 108 -2.90 6.46 28.35
CA ARG A 108 -3.58 5.16 28.17
C ARG A 108 -4.55 5.20 26.98
N LEU A 109 -4.76 4.04 26.37
CA LEU A 109 -5.78 3.84 25.33
C LEU A 109 -7.18 4.11 25.87
N SER A 110 -8.06 4.66 25.05
CA SER A 110 -9.49 4.74 25.37
C SER A 110 -10.15 3.35 25.31
N PRO A 111 -11.33 3.16 25.95
CA PRO A 111 -12.08 1.90 25.87
C PRO A 111 -12.42 1.46 24.44
N PHE A 112 -12.51 2.41 23.50
CA PHE A 112 -12.76 2.12 22.08
C PHE A 112 -11.56 1.39 21.46
N SER A 113 -10.37 1.97 21.56
CA SER A 113 -9.14 1.41 20.98
C SER A 113 -8.60 0.20 21.74
N SER A 114 -8.97 0.02 23.01
CA SER A 114 -8.65 -1.18 23.78
C SER A 114 -9.17 -2.47 23.16
N ARG A 115 -10.15 -2.42 22.24
CA ARG A 115 -10.66 -3.59 21.49
C ARG A 115 -9.71 -4.06 20.39
N ARG A 116 -8.82 -3.19 19.90
CA ARG A 116 -7.83 -3.48 18.84
C ARG A 116 -6.45 -2.91 19.20
N PRO A 117 -5.86 -3.31 20.34
CA PRO A 117 -4.68 -2.65 20.90
C PRO A 117 -3.44 -2.82 20.01
N LEU A 118 -3.32 -3.95 19.31
CA LEU A 118 -2.22 -4.20 18.38
C LEU A 118 -2.20 -3.22 17.21
N HIS A 119 -3.38 -2.88 16.67
CA HIS A 119 -3.47 -1.88 15.60
C HIS A 119 -3.04 -0.51 16.09
N VAL A 120 -3.53 -0.09 17.27
CA VAL A 120 -3.22 1.25 17.78
C VAL A 120 -1.74 1.37 18.15
N LEU A 121 -1.12 0.30 18.67
CA LEU A 121 0.32 0.25 18.91
C LEU A 121 1.12 0.33 17.60
N PHE A 122 0.71 -0.42 16.57
CA PHE A 122 1.32 -0.32 15.24
C PHE A 122 1.23 1.11 14.69
N LEU A 123 0.03 1.70 14.74
CA LEU A 123 -0.21 3.05 14.24
C LEU A 123 0.58 4.10 15.04
N ALA A 124 0.70 3.94 16.36
CA ALA A 124 1.51 4.82 17.21
C ALA A 124 3.00 4.78 16.82
N ALA A 125 3.54 3.59 16.53
CA ALA A 125 4.92 3.46 16.06
C ALA A 125 5.13 4.18 14.72
N VAL A 126 4.21 4.00 13.76
CA VAL A 126 4.27 4.67 12.46
C VAL A 126 4.12 6.20 12.61
N LEU A 127 3.17 6.66 13.42
CA LEU A 127 2.97 8.09 13.68
C LEU A 127 4.16 8.71 14.40
N LYS A 128 4.82 7.99 15.30
CA LYS A 128 6.03 8.48 15.97
C LYS A 128 7.15 8.74 14.96
N VAL A 129 7.37 7.84 14.00
CA VAL A 129 8.33 8.05 12.90
C VAL A 129 7.88 9.21 12.00
N ALA A 130 6.58 9.34 11.76
CA ALA A 130 5.98 10.43 11.00
C ALA A 130 5.83 11.76 11.77
N GLN A 131 6.37 11.87 12.99
CA GLN A 131 6.25 13.05 13.85
C GLN A 131 4.80 13.52 14.07
N GLY A 132 3.88 12.56 14.21
CA GLY A 132 2.45 12.81 14.38
C GLY A 132 1.70 13.20 13.11
N ASN A 133 2.39 13.35 11.97
CA ASN A 133 1.74 13.72 10.71
C ASN A 133 1.08 12.50 10.05
N PHE A 134 -0.25 12.46 10.07
CA PHE A 134 -1.03 11.35 9.51
C PHE A 134 -0.84 11.15 8.00
N ALA A 135 -0.59 12.21 7.23
CA ALA A 135 -0.35 12.09 5.79
C ALA A 135 1.00 11.40 5.53
N VAL A 136 2.04 11.78 6.26
CA VAL A 136 3.35 11.11 6.20
C VAL A 136 3.25 9.68 6.69
N ALA A 137 2.50 9.43 7.78
CA ALA A 137 2.25 8.08 8.29
C ALA A 137 1.55 7.20 7.24
N SER A 138 0.61 7.74 6.48
CA SER A 138 -0.07 7.02 5.38
C SER A 138 0.89 6.60 4.28
N VAL A 139 1.87 7.45 3.92
CA VAL A 139 2.94 7.08 2.98
C VAL A 139 3.81 5.97 3.55
N LEU A 140 4.20 6.07 4.82
CA LEU A 140 4.98 5.02 5.49
C LEU A 140 4.23 3.68 5.53
N MET A 141 2.93 3.68 5.81
CA MET A 141 2.11 2.46 5.74
C MET A 141 2.07 1.85 4.34
N CYS A 142 2.05 2.67 3.28
CA CYS A 142 2.16 2.17 1.90
C CYS A 142 3.51 1.47 1.65
N VAL A 143 4.61 2.05 2.13
CA VAL A 143 5.95 1.45 1.99
C VAL A 143 6.05 0.14 2.79
N LEU A 144 5.55 0.11 4.03
CA LEU A 144 5.53 -1.11 4.84
C LEU A 144 4.67 -2.21 4.21
N ALA A 145 3.51 -1.86 3.65
CA ALA A 145 2.66 -2.78 2.89
C ALA A 145 3.36 -3.31 1.64
N ALA A 146 4.09 -2.47 0.90
CA ALA A 146 4.86 -2.88 -0.26
C ALA A 146 5.97 -3.87 0.11
N LEU A 147 6.71 -3.62 1.20
CA LEU A 147 7.73 -4.53 1.71
C LEU A 147 7.14 -5.89 2.12
N ALA A 148 6.05 -5.87 2.89
CA ALA A 148 5.37 -7.09 3.33
C ALA A 148 4.83 -7.91 2.15
N LEU A 149 4.18 -7.25 1.20
CA LEU A 149 3.62 -7.89 0.03
C LEU A 149 4.70 -8.42 -0.93
N ALA A 150 5.81 -7.68 -1.10
CA ALA A 150 6.95 -8.15 -1.89
C ALA A 150 7.54 -9.44 -1.29
N ALA A 151 7.70 -9.52 0.04
CA ALA A 151 8.19 -10.71 0.70
C ALA A 151 7.29 -11.93 0.42
N LEU A 152 5.97 -11.77 0.50
CA LEU A 152 5.00 -12.82 0.18
C LEU A 152 5.08 -13.22 -1.30
N ALA A 153 5.06 -12.24 -2.21
CA ALA A 153 5.12 -12.47 -3.65
C ALA A 153 6.37 -13.25 -4.06
N LEU A 154 7.53 -12.91 -3.49
CA LEU A 154 8.80 -13.61 -3.75
C LEU A 154 8.79 -15.03 -3.20
N ALA A 155 8.19 -15.26 -2.03
CA ALA A 155 8.04 -16.60 -1.46
C ALA A 155 7.18 -17.51 -2.35
N VAL A 156 6.06 -17.00 -2.86
CA VAL A 156 5.20 -17.73 -3.79
C VAL A 156 5.88 -17.93 -5.14
N ARG A 157 6.59 -16.91 -5.66
CA ARG A 157 7.31 -17.03 -6.93
C ARG A 157 8.32 -18.17 -6.93
N ARG A 158 9.06 -18.34 -5.82
CA ARG A 158 10.09 -19.39 -5.70
C ARG A 158 9.51 -20.81 -5.74
N THR A 159 8.26 -21.00 -5.29
CA THR A 159 7.63 -22.31 -5.16
C THR A 159 6.66 -22.63 -6.30
N HIS A 160 5.95 -21.63 -6.82
CA HIS A 160 4.85 -21.80 -7.79
C HIS A 160 5.05 -20.99 -9.09
N GLY A 161 6.21 -20.33 -9.25
CA GLY A 161 6.56 -19.57 -10.45
C GLY A 161 5.94 -18.17 -10.53
N THR A 162 6.32 -17.44 -11.58
CA THR A 162 5.97 -16.02 -11.75
C THR A 162 4.48 -15.77 -11.89
N THR A 163 3.76 -16.59 -12.63
CA THR A 163 2.31 -16.38 -12.88
C THR A 163 1.51 -16.42 -11.57
N ALA A 164 1.76 -17.41 -10.71
CA ALA A 164 1.10 -17.52 -9.41
C ALA A 164 1.38 -16.29 -8.52
N ALA A 165 2.64 -15.84 -8.50
CA ALA A 165 3.03 -14.65 -7.75
C ALA A 165 2.36 -13.37 -8.28
N VAL A 166 2.25 -13.19 -9.60
CA VAL A 166 1.54 -12.05 -10.21
C VAL A 166 0.07 -12.04 -9.79
N VAL A 167 -0.63 -13.17 -9.94
CA VAL A 167 -2.06 -13.28 -9.62
C VAL A 167 -2.30 -12.99 -8.14
N LEU A 168 -1.55 -13.63 -7.24
CA LEU A 168 -1.66 -13.38 -5.80
C LEU A 168 -1.42 -11.90 -5.47
N THR A 169 -0.32 -11.33 -5.97
CA THR A 169 0.08 -9.95 -5.68
C THR A 169 -0.98 -8.98 -6.19
N LEU A 170 -1.51 -9.20 -7.40
CA LEU A 170 -2.57 -8.40 -7.97
C LEU A 170 -3.83 -8.44 -7.09
N LEU A 171 -4.28 -9.62 -6.67
CA LEU A 171 -5.44 -9.77 -5.79
C LEU A 171 -5.23 -9.02 -4.47
N CYS A 172 -4.04 -9.13 -3.87
CA CYS A 172 -3.69 -8.41 -2.65
C CYS A 172 -3.70 -6.88 -2.85
N VAL A 173 -3.16 -6.37 -3.96
CA VAL A 173 -3.21 -4.92 -4.27
C VAL A 173 -4.66 -4.46 -4.47
N LEU A 174 -5.47 -5.21 -5.19
CA LEU A 174 -6.88 -4.88 -5.44
C LEU A 174 -7.74 -4.91 -4.18
N PHE A 175 -7.44 -5.81 -3.24
CA PHE A 175 -8.03 -5.80 -1.92
C PHE A 175 -7.57 -4.58 -1.12
N TYR A 176 -6.26 -4.35 -1.06
CA TYR A 176 -5.66 -3.35 -0.17
C TYR A 176 -5.95 -1.90 -0.58
N ARG A 177 -6.11 -1.63 -1.88
CA ARG A 177 -6.33 -0.26 -2.40
C ARG A 177 -7.48 0.49 -1.71
N ARG A 178 -8.49 -0.22 -1.19
CA ARG A 178 -9.61 0.38 -0.45
C ARG A 178 -9.16 1.03 0.86
N PHE A 179 -8.15 0.46 1.50
CA PHE A 179 -7.66 0.84 2.82
C PHE A 179 -6.46 1.81 2.74
N VAL A 180 -5.87 1.98 1.56
CA VAL A 180 -4.79 2.95 1.33
C VAL A 180 -5.21 4.35 1.79
N GLY A 181 -4.39 4.95 2.66
CA GLY A 181 -4.62 6.28 3.22
C GLY A 181 -5.60 6.33 4.40
N THR A 182 -6.06 5.19 4.89
CA THR A 182 -6.91 5.09 6.09
C THR A 182 -6.09 4.78 7.34
N GLY A 183 -6.57 5.16 8.51
CA GLY A 183 -6.05 4.81 9.83
C GLY A 183 -6.74 3.58 10.43
N LEU A 184 -7.43 2.80 9.60
CA LEU A 184 -8.17 1.61 10.00
C LEU A 184 -7.23 0.43 10.28
N SER A 185 -7.73 -0.52 11.07
CA SER A 185 -7.01 -1.72 11.49
C SER A 185 -6.57 -2.65 10.36
N GLU A 186 -7.24 -2.53 9.22
CA GLU A 186 -7.01 -3.31 8.02
C GLU A 186 -5.61 -3.02 7.44
N ASN A 187 -5.03 -1.83 7.70
CA ASN A 187 -3.64 -1.55 7.33
C ASN A 187 -2.67 -2.45 8.10
N ALA A 188 -2.79 -2.46 9.43
CA ALA A 188 -1.95 -3.32 10.27
C ALA A 188 -2.20 -4.81 9.96
N GLY A 189 -3.47 -5.21 9.82
CA GLY A 189 -3.87 -6.57 9.50
C GLY A 189 -3.30 -7.04 8.16
N PHE A 190 -3.33 -6.21 7.12
CA PHE A 190 -2.77 -6.54 5.81
C PHE A 190 -1.24 -6.68 5.87
N ILE A 191 -0.54 -5.71 6.47
CA ILE A 191 0.93 -5.71 6.57
C ILE A 191 1.41 -6.94 7.36
N LEU A 192 0.86 -7.16 8.55
CA LEU A 192 1.23 -8.28 9.40
C LEU A 192 0.78 -9.62 8.79
N GLY A 193 -0.38 -9.66 8.14
CA GLY A 193 -0.89 -10.84 7.45
C GLY A 193 0.01 -11.26 6.28
N CYS A 194 0.46 -10.31 5.45
CA CYS A 194 1.40 -10.59 4.37
C CYS A 194 2.76 -11.09 4.89
N LEU A 195 3.29 -10.49 5.96
CA LEU A 195 4.54 -10.96 6.58
C LEU A 195 4.38 -12.36 7.17
N ALA A 196 3.31 -12.61 7.93
CA ALA A 196 3.03 -13.92 8.51
C ALA A 196 2.88 -14.98 7.41
N ALA A 197 2.11 -14.69 6.36
CA ALA A 197 1.95 -15.56 5.21
C ALA A 197 3.29 -15.82 4.53
N ALA A 198 4.13 -14.79 4.31
CA ALA A 198 5.44 -14.95 3.70
C ALA A 198 6.36 -15.86 4.52
N LEU A 199 6.38 -15.68 5.84
CA LEU A 199 7.19 -16.50 6.75
C LEU A 199 6.70 -17.96 6.78
N LEU A 200 5.39 -18.17 6.90
CA LEU A 200 4.79 -19.51 6.85
C LEU A 200 5.07 -20.20 5.51
N TRP A 201 4.94 -19.48 4.39
CA TRP A 201 5.20 -20.04 3.06
C TRP A 201 6.66 -20.47 2.90
N ARG A 202 7.59 -19.67 3.43
CA ARG A 202 9.02 -19.99 3.42
C ARG A 202 9.36 -21.16 4.34
N GLY A 203 8.66 -21.30 5.46
CA GLY A 203 8.85 -22.42 6.40
C GLY A 203 8.23 -23.73 5.94
N ALA A 204 7.11 -23.69 5.22
CA ALA A 204 6.44 -24.87 4.68
C ALA A 204 6.99 -25.31 3.31
N GLY A 205 7.61 -24.39 2.56
CA GLY A 205 8.17 -24.62 1.22
C GLY A 205 9.63 -25.12 1.20
N THR A 206 10.12 -25.65 2.31
CA THR A 206 11.36 -26.46 2.38
C THR A 206 11.02 -27.93 2.17
#